data_AF-A0A7G3B302-F1
#
_entry.id   AF-A0A7G3B302-F1
#
_cell.length_a   1.000
_cell.length_b   1.000
_cell.length_c   1.000
_cell.angle_alpha   90.00
_cell.angle_beta   90.00
_cell.angle_gamma   90.00
#
_symmetry.space_group_name_H-M   'P 1'
#
loop_
_entity.id
_entity.type
_entity.pdbx_description
1 polymer ?
#
loop_
_entity_poly.entity_id
_entity_poly.type
_entity_poly.pdbx_seq_one_letter_code
_entity_poly.pdbx_strand_id
1 'polypeptide(L)'
;NSGNMTSSSIEVEYGEINKKENGWSQAFQTIKDKCELEAKQKQFTLDESKSISNRKYNRYRDVNPYDHSRIVLHRGDTDYINANLVKMERANRKYILTQGPLQQTVSHFWLMVWEQDSKAILMLNKLVEKKQVKCHLYWPEKIGEEHRMNLTDVGLTVEYLKVEEFVNFSIRTLRLTDTESTKSREILQFHYTTWPDFGIPSSPVAFLLFLKKVRESGALDDNVGPPVVHCSAGIGRSGTFCLVDCCLVLIEREGENKVSVQDVLLELRRFRMGLIQTVDQLYFSYQAIIEGIKRLNNPNDDDYEEVAVIQQQEDEENGEQAPPPLPPPRVDSLHSGGTPAKPLPSVPADDNGEDALPVNGNNADGGVENGIGNVDRPLPPLPRDNSLEKVDESQSDHDSLEDEDEDELAEDEADEDEDAEMRDDDGTEKNGLDNSNDSFKSDENIDNSQEEALLRRRKRQERQDAMAEKVREIKRKQKMSEESSPKKRRSLMITIAAGVILGVICVYAYVKFT
;
A
#
# COMPACT_ATOMS: atom_id res chain seq x y z
N ASN A 1 48.60 3.23 12.19
CA ASN A 1 47.73 4.42 12.26
C ASN A 1 46.35 4.08 11.73
N SER A 2 45.42 3.77 12.63
CA SER A 2 44.00 3.73 12.30
C SER A 2 43.55 5.15 11.99
N GLY A 3 42.99 5.39 10.79
CA GLY A 3 42.53 6.73 10.42
C GLY A 3 41.33 7.13 11.27
N ASN A 4 41.40 8.29 11.92
CA ASN A 4 40.21 8.94 12.46
C ASN A 4 39.31 9.32 11.28
N MET A 5 38.27 8.54 11.03
CA MET A 5 37.11 9.04 10.28
C MET A 5 36.48 10.15 11.11
N THR A 6 36.65 11.40 10.67
CA THR A 6 35.87 12.53 11.17
C THR A 6 34.43 12.31 10.72
N SER A 7 33.56 11.89 11.66
CA SER A 7 32.14 11.67 11.37
C SER A 7 31.50 12.92 10.79
N SER A 8 30.66 12.75 9.77
CA SER A 8 30.10 13.87 8.99
C SER A 8 29.14 14.71 9.82
N SER A 9 28.92 15.97 9.47
CA SER A 9 27.93 16.82 10.15
C SER A 9 26.53 16.19 10.20
N ILE A 10 26.16 15.42 9.18
CA ILE A 10 24.88 14.72 9.07
C ILE A 10 24.82 13.51 10.03
N GLU A 11 25.90 12.73 10.15
CA GLU A 11 26.00 11.65 11.13
C GLU A 11 26.02 12.18 12.57
N VAL A 12 26.70 13.30 12.82
CA VAL A 12 26.72 13.98 14.12
C VAL A 12 25.32 14.48 14.48
N GLU A 13 24.63 15.17 13.58
CA GLU A 13 23.23 15.61 13.77
C GLU A 13 22.31 14.40 14.05
N TYR A 14 22.38 13.35 13.24
CA TYR A 14 21.63 12.11 13.44
C TYR A 14 21.91 11.49 14.81
N GLY A 15 23.18 11.44 15.23
CA GLY A 15 23.60 10.94 16.54
C GLY A 15 23.12 11.81 17.71
N GLU A 16 23.07 13.14 17.54
CA GLU A 16 22.54 14.06 18.55
C GLU A 16 21.02 13.98 18.69
N ILE A 17 20.29 13.85 17.58
CA ILE A 17 18.83 13.69 17.61
C ILE A 17 18.46 12.36 18.29
N ASN A 18 19.18 11.26 17.98
CA ASN A 18 18.98 9.97 18.63
C ASN A 18 19.29 9.95 20.14
N LYS A 19 20.22 10.79 20.62
CA LYS A 19 20.56 10.89 22.06
C LYS A 19 19.52 11.65 22.89
N LYS A 20 18.68 12.47 22.25
CA LYS A 20 17.67 13.29 22.92
C LYS A 20 16.36 12.50 23.05
N GLU A 21 15.79 12.47 24.26
CA GLU A 21 14.44 11.93 24.46
C GLU A 21 13.44 12.69 23.59
N ASN A 22 12.64 11.97 22.79
CA ASN A 22 11.74 12.52 21.78
C ASN A 22 12.42 13.44 20.73
N GLY A 23 13.74 13.34 20.53
CA GLY A 23 14.51 14.23 19.65
C GLY A 23 13.97 14.27 18.22
N TRP A 24 13.61 13.13 17.64
CA TRP A 24 13.05 13.05 16.29
C TRP A 24 11.69 13.75 16.17
N SER A 25 10.82 13.61 17.18
CA SER A 25 9.53 14.30 17.24
C SER A 25 9.72 15.82 17.35
N GLN A 26 10.69 16.27 18.16
CA GLN A 26 11.04 17.69 18.29
C GLN A 26 11.60 18.26 16.99
N ALA A 27 12.50 17.55 16.31
CA ALA A 27 13.05 17.96 15.02
C ALA A 27 11.94 18.06 13.94
N PHE A 28 11.10 17.03 13.83
CA PHE A 28 9.99 17.01 12.88
C PHE A 28 8.98 18.15 13.12
N GLN A 29 8.61 18.41 14.39
CA GLN A 29 7.73 19.51 14.75
C GLN A 29 8.39 20.88 14.45
N THR A 30 9.67 21.05 14.78
CA THR A 30 10.43 22.28 14.47
C THR A 30 10.43 22.59 12.97
N ILE A 31 10.59 21.57 12.11
CA ILE A 31 10.53 21.72 10.65
C ILE A 31 9.11 22.11 10.20
N LYS A 32 8.08 21.51 10.80
CA LYS A 32 6.67 21.88 10.53
C LYS A 32 6.39 23.34 10.90
N ASP A 33 6.73 23.76 12.11
CA ASP A 33 6.50 25.12 12.62
C ASP A 33 7.23 26.17 11.78
N LYS A 34 8.49 25.90 11.40
CA LYS A 34 9.27 26.76 10.50
C LYS A 34 8.61 26.91 9.12
N CYS A 35 8.14 25.81 8.52
CA CYS A 35 7.44 25.86 7.23
C CYS A 35 6.12 26.63 7.31
N GLU A 36 5.32 26.41 8.35
CA GLU A 36 4.06 27.14 8.53
C GLU A 36 4.28 28.64 8.74
N LEU A 37 5.33 29.02 9.48
CA LEU A 37 5.73 30.41 9.64
C LEU A 37 6.22 31.02 8.32
N GLU A 38 7.10 30.34 7.59
CA GLU A 38 7.62 30.83 6.30
C GLU A 38 6.49 30.97 5.26
N ALA A 39 5.56 30.01 5.17
CA ALA A 39 4.43 30.07 4.26
C ALA A 39 3.49 31.26 4.56
N LYS A 40 3.27 31.57 5.85
CA LYS A 40 2.52 32.77 6.28
C LYS A 40 3.27 34.06 5.92
N GLN A 41 4.58 34.11 6.17
CA GLN A 41 5.42 35.28 5.86
C GLN A 41 5.51 35.58 4.37
N LYS A 42 5.61 34.53 3.54
CA LYS A 42 5.64 34.62 2.07
C LYS A 42 4.26 34.63 1.41
N GLN A 43 3.18 34.60 2.21
CA GLN A 43 1.80 34.65 1.74
C GLN A 43 1.48 33.59 0.67
N PHE A 44 1.91 32.34 0.89
CA PHE A 44 1.60 31.25 -0.04
C PHE A 44 0.10 30.90 0.00
N THR A 45 -0.58 31.15 -1.12
CA THR A 45 -2.01 30.92 -1.32
C THR A 45 -2.34 29.50 -1.78
N LEU A 46 -3.62 29.14 -1.67
CA LEU A 46 -4.20 27.82 -2.01
C LEU A 46 -5.57 28.00 -2.70
N ASP A 47 -5.73 29.12 -3.41
CA ASP A 47 -7.06 29.64 -3.76
C ASP A 47 -7.66 28.81 -4.90
N GLU A 48 -6.82 28.40 -5.86
CA GLU A 48 -7.20 27.53 -6.97
C GLU A 48 -7.60 26.14 -6.49
N SER A 49 -6.89 25.58 -5.51
CA SER A 49 -7.19 24.25 -4.98
C SER A 49 -8.46 24.24 -4.11
N LYS A 50 -8.78 25.36 -3.46
CA LYS A 50 -9.93 25.52 -2.57
C LYS A 50 -11.20 25.97 -3.29
N SER A 51 -11.06 26.50 -4.52
CA SER A 51 -12.16 26.85 -5.42
C SER A 51 -13.17 25.72 -5.54
N ILE A 52 -14.46 26.06 -5.52
CA ILE A 52 -15.58 25.10 -5.52
C ILE A 52 -15.51 24.19 -6.75
N SER A 53 -15.11 24.71 -7.91
CA SER A 53 -14.94 23.95 -9.16
C SER A 53 -13.88 22.84 -9.06
N ASN A 54 -12.83 23.08 -8.28
CA ASN A 54 -11.59 22.29 -8.30
C ASN A 54 -11.53 21.28 -7.14
N ARG A 55 -12.38 21.43 -6.11
CA ARG A 55 -12.46 20.50 -4.96
C ARG A 55 -12.62 19.02 -5.38
N LYS A 56 -13.39 18.75 -6.45
CA LYS A 56 -13.60 17.40 -7.01
C LYS A 56 -12.33 16.77 -7.61
N TYR A 57 -11.27 17.54 -7.85
CA TYR A 57 -10.00 17.08 -8.38
C TYR A 57 -8.96 16.83 -7.27
N ASN A 58 -9.28 17.08 -6.00
CA ASN A 58 -8.40 16.82 -4.86
C ASN A 58 -8.77 15.50 -4.16
N ARG A 59 -7.78 14.61 -4.01
CA ARG A 59 -7.95 13.33 -3.30
C ARG A 59 -8.12 13.51 -1.79
N TYR A 60 -7.52 14.55 -1.23
CA TYR A 60 -7.51 14.87 0.20
C TYR A 60 -7.82 16.35 0.40
N ARG A 61 -8.68 16.68 1.38
CA ARG A 61 -9.10 18.07 1.65
C ARG A 61 -7.98 18.94 2.22
N ASP A 62 -7.02 18.32 2.91
CA ASP A 62 -5.90 18.92 3.61
C ASP A 62 -4.59 18.94 2.80
N VAL A 63 -4.51 18.22 1.68
CA VAL A 63 -3.30 18.18 0.82
C VAL A 63 -3.54 18.94 -0.48
N ASN A 64 -3.08 20.18 -0.50
CA ASN A 64 -3.35 21.14 -1.58
C ASN A 64 -2.04 21.67 -2.20
N PRO A 65 -1.98 21.92 -3.52
CA PRO A 65 -0.86 22.61 -4.14
C PRO A 65 -0.83 24.09 -3.75
N TYR A 66 0.36 24.66 -3.55
CA TYR A 66 0.51 26.13 -3.51
C TYR A 66 0.32 26.72 -4.91
N ASP A 67 -0.39 27.84 -5.02
CA ASP A 67 -0.70 28.42 -6.33
C ASP A 67 0.56 28.89 -7.09
N HIS A 68 1.55 29.44 -6.39
CA HIS A 68 2.78 29.99 -6.98
C HIS A 68 3.68 28.94 -7.68
N SER A 69 3.45 27.65 -7.40
CA SER A 69 4.25 26.53 -7.88
C SER A 69 3.40 25.42 -8.50
N ARG A 70 2.07 25.62 -8.62
CA ARG A 70 1.17 24.60 -9.18
C ARG A 70 1.51 24.34 -10.65
N ILE A 71 1.25 23.12 -11.12
CA ILE A 71 1.17 22.89 -12.55
C ILE A 71 -0.13 23.48 -13.08
N VAL A 72 -0.03 24.09 -14.26
CA VAL A 72 -1.14 24.65 -15.03
C VAL A 72 -1.25 23.79 -16.29
N LEU A 73 -2.43 23.24 -16.56
CA LEU A 73 -2.73 22.53 -17.80
C LEU A 73 -3.14 23.54 -18.89
N HIS A 74 -2.72 23.30 -20.13
CA HIS A 74 -2.96 24.22 -21.26
C HIS A 74 -4.03 23.71 -22.24
N ARG A 75 -4.50 22.46 -22.05
CA ARG A 75 -5.55 21.80 -22.82
C ARG A 75 -6.57 21.13 -21.87
N GLY A 76 -7.78 20.87 -22.36
CA GLY A 76 -8.85 20.20 -21.60
C GLY A 76 -9.92 21.15 -21.07
N ASP A 77 -10.68 20.68 -20.08
CA ASP A 77 -11.82 21.39 -19.46
C ASP A 77 -11.43 22.33 -18.31
N THR A 78 -10.21 22.18 -17.79
CA THR A 78 -9.68 22.92 -16.64
C THR A 78 -8.16 23.06 -16.76
N ASP A 79 -7.61 24.13 -16.17
CA ASP A 79 -6.17 24.31 -16.01
C ASP A 79 -5.62 23.67 -14.72
N TYR A 80 -6.50 23.11 -13.88
CA TYR A 80 -6.17 22.66 -12.53
C TYR A 80 -5.79 21.18 -12.45
N ILE A 81 -4.66 20.90 -11.79
CA ILE A 81 -4.28 19.58 -11.29
C ILE A 81 -3.59 19.72 -9.94
N ASN A 82 -3.80 18.76 -9.01
CA ASN A 82 -3.13 18.75 -7.70
C ASN A 82 -1.65 18.29 -7.83
N ALA A 83 -0.83 19.16 -8.43
CA ALA A 83 0.59 18.95 -8.65
C ALA A 83 1.37 20.25 -8.46
N ASN A 84 2.63 20.16 -8.01
CA ASN A 84 3.55 21.29 -7.94
C ASN A 84 4.89 20.98 -8.61
N LEU A 85 5.44 21.97 -9.30
CA LEU A 85 6.83 21.97 -9.75
C LEU A 85 7.74 22.31 -8.56
N VAL A 86 8.40 21.30 -8.00
CA VAL A 86 9.35 21.43 -6.89
C VAL A 86 10.76 21.54 -7.47
N LYS A 87 11.48 22.60 -7.09
CA LYS A 87 12.85 22.85 -7.56
C LYS A 87 13.85 22.87 -6.40
N MET A 88 15.05 22.41 -6.68
CA MET A 88 16.23 22.50 -5.82
C MET A 88 17.38 23.01 -6.68
N GLU A 89 17.46 24.34 -6.82
CA GLU A 89 18.36 25.00 -7.79
C GLU A 89 19.83 24.65 -7.54
N ARG A 90 20.26 24.56 -6.27
CA ARG A 90 21.62 24.13 -5.88
C ARG A 90 21.97 22.71 -6.35
N ALA A 91 21.00 21.80 -6.33
CA ALA A 91 21.16 20.44 -6.82
C ALA A 91 20.98 20.34 -8.36
N ASN A 92 20.59 21.43 -9.03
CA ASN A 92 20.03 21.41 -10.38
C ASN A 92 18.97 20.30 -10.54
N ARG A 93 18.03 20.21 -9.59
CA ARG A 93 16.95 19.21 -9.62
C ARG A 93 15.59 19.86 -9.69
N LYS A 94 14.72 19.27 -10.49
CA LYS A 94 13.33 19.65 -10.73
C LYS A 94 12.47 18.39 -10.69
N TYR A 95 11.31 18.47 -10.07
CA TYR A 95 10.35 17.36 -9.97
C TYR A 95 8.94 17.90 -10.05
N ILE A 96 8.00 17.10 -10.56
CA ILE A 96 6.57 17.36 -10.39
C ILE A 96 6.05 16.44 -9.29
N LEU A 97 5.66 16.99 -8.14
CA LEU A 97 5.06 16.20 -7.07
C LEU A 97 3.53 16.32 -7.14
N THR A 98 2.85 15.19 -7.29
CA THR A 98 1.40 15.11 -7.52
C THR A 98 0.76 14.02 -6.67
N GLN A 99 -0.56 14.12 -6.44
CA GLN A 99 -1.35 13.05 -5.83
C GLN A 99 -1.45 11.82 -6.77
N GLY A 100 -1.77 10.66 -6.22
CA GLY A 100 -2.14 9.49 -7.03
C GLY A 100 -3.46 9.76 -7.76
N PRO A 101 -3.52 9.63 -9.11
CA PRO A 101 -4.69 9.98 -9.90
C PRO A 101 -6.03 9.48 -9.33
N LEU A 102 -7.05 10.32 -9.42
CA LEU A 102 -8.45 9.95 -9.27
C LEU A 102 -8.96 9.46 -10.64
N GLN A 103 -10.07 8.73 -10.67
CA GLN A 103 -10.67 8.23 -11.91
C GLN A 103 -10.90 9.37 -12.93
N GLN A 104 -11.48 10.47 -12.45
CA GLN A 104 -11.78 11.68 -13.21
C GLN A 104 -10.57 12.60 -13.47
N THR A 105 -9.35 12.22 -13.06
CA THR A 105 -8.12 13.00 -13.31
C THR A 105 -7.02 12.18 -13.99
N VAL A 106 -7.35 11.02 -14.57
CA VAL A 106 -6.38 10.20 -15.32
C VAL A 106 -5.90 10.92 -16.57
N SER A 107 -6.82 11.53 -17.33
CA SER A 107 -6.52 12.33 -18.51
C SER A 107 -5.68 13.57 -18.18
N HIS A 108 -6.07 14.34 -17.15
CA HIS A 108 -5.31 15.47 -16.62
C HIS A 108 -3.86 15.09 -16.24
N PHE A 109 -3.67 13.91 -15.62
CA PHE A 109 -2.34 13.42 -15.24
C PHE A 109 -1.46 13.13 -16.46
N TRP A 110 -1.99 12.47 -17.48
CA TRP A 110 -1.24 12.21 -18.72
C TRP A 110 -1.01 13.46 -19.56
N LEU A 111 -1.95 14.41 -19.53
CA LEU A 111 -1.75 15.70 -20.15
C LEU A 111 -0.60 16.47 -19.50
N MET A 112 -0.53 16.48 -18.17
CA MET A 112 0.63 17.03 -17.46
C MET A 112 1.94 16.35 -17.87
N VAL A 113 1.99 15.01 -17.95
CA VAL A 113 3.18 14.27 -18.41
C VAL A 113 3.60 14.69 -19.82
N TRP A 114 2.63 14.87 -20.73
CA TRP A 114 2.87 15.29 -22.12
C TRP A 114 3.37 16.73 -22.24
N GLU A 115 2.66 17.68 -21.62
CA GLU A 115 2.94 19.12 -21.67
C GLU A 115 4.27 19.48 -21.01
N GLN A 116 4.64 18.77 -19.93
CA GLN A 116 5.85 19.03 -19.17
C GLN A 116 7.08 18.26 -19.69
N ASP A 117 6.95 17.50 -20.79
CA ASP A 117 8.00 16.67 -21.40
C ASP A 117 8.65 15.66 -20.42
N SER A 118 7.84 15.15 -19.50
CA SER A 118 8.29 14.26 -18.42
C SER A 118 8.68 12.88 -18.97
N LYS A 119 9.98 12.56 -18.97
CA LYS A 119 10.49 11.25 -19.42
C LYS A 119 10.11 10.07 -18.51
N ALA A 120 9.78 10.33 -17.24
CA ALA A 120 9.50 9.27 -16.27
C ALA A 120 8.43 9.64 -15.23
N ILE A 121 7.77 8.61 -14.72
CA ILE A 121 6.81 8.63 -13.63
C ILE A 121 7.34 7.73 -12.51
N LEU A 122 7.41 8.25 -11.28
CA LEU A 122 7.81 7.51 -10.09
C LEU A 122 6.59 7.30 -9.20
N MET A 123 6.03 6.09 -9.29
CA MET A 123 4.88 5.63 -8.51
C MET A 123 5.36 4.94 -7.24
N LEU A 124 5.22 5.62 -6.10
CA LEU A 124 5.73 5.13 -4.81
C LEU A 124 4.64 4.44 -3.97
N ASN A 125 3.53 3.99 -4.56
CA ASN A 125 2.41 3.36 -3.85
C ASN A 125 1.69 2.30 -4.65
N LYS A 126 1.03 1.36 -3.97
CA LYS A 126 0.08 0.43 -4.60
C LYS A 126 -1.24 1.14 -4.88
N LEU A 127 -2.00 0.65 -5.87
CA LEU A 127 -3.36 1.14 -6.18
C LEU A 127 -4.28 1.05 -4.95
N VAL A 128 -4.22 -0.07 -4.24
CA VAL A 128 -4.96 -0.32 -3.00
C VAL A 128 -3.99 -0.63 -1.86
N GLU A 129 -4.16 0.05 -0.73
CA GLU A 129 -3.40 -0.21 0.51
C GLU A 129 -4.37 -0.19 1.70
N LYS A 130 -4.27 -1.18 2.60
CA LYS A 130 -5.19 -1.36 3.76
C LYS A 130 -6.68 -1.33 3.36
N LYS A 131 -7.04 -2.04 2.27
CA LYS A 131 -8.38 -2.06 1.64
C LYS A 131 -8.90 -0.71 1.08
N GLN A 132 -8.09 0.35 1.07
CA GLN A 132 -8.47 1.66 0.53
C GLN A 132 -7.81 1.94 -0.83
N VAL A 133 -8.56 2.51 -1.79
CA VAL A 133 -8.01 2.97 -3.08
C VAL A 133 -7.15 4.22 -2.85
N LYS A 134 -5.84 4.05 -2.95
CA LYS A 134 -4.83 5.11 -2.80
C LYS A 134 -4.50 5.81 -4.12
N CYS A 135 -4.70 5.12 -5.25
CA CYS A 135 -4.47 5.61 -6.61
C CYS A 135 -5.39 4.83 -7.55
N HIS A 136 -6.03 5.51 -8.50
CA HIS A 136 -6.73 4.84 -9.60
C HIS A 136 -5.70 4.21 -10.55
N LEU A 137 -6.08 3.13 -11.25
CA LEU A 137 -5.26 2.61 -12.33
C LEU A 137 -5.22 3.64 -13.47
N TYR A 138 -4.04 4.13 -13.81
CA TYR A 138 -3.87 5.17 -14.84
C TYR A 138 -3.07 4.68 -16.06
N TRP A 139 -2.78 3.39 -16.19
CA TRP A 139 -2.09 2.82 -17.35
C TRP A 139 -2.82 1.55 -17.82
N PRO A 140 -2.62 1.08 -19.06
CA PRO A 140 -3.20 -0.18 -19.54
C PRO A 140 -2.82 -1.37 -18.66
N GLU A 141 -3.76 -2.27 -18.38
CA GLU A 141 -3.49 -3.48 -17.57
C GLU A 141 -2.60 -4.49 -18.30
N LYS A 142 -2.71 -4.54 -19.62
CA LYS A 142 -2.05 -5.51 -20.49
C LYS A 142 -1.15 -4.80 -21.51
N ILE A 143 -0.08 -5.47 -21.90
CA ILE A 143 0.82 -5.06 -22.97
C ILE A 143 0.08 -5.23 -24.30
N GLY A 144 0.26 -4.30 -25.25
CA GLY A 144 -0.35 -4.36 -26.59
C GLY A 144 -1.11 -3.09 -26.99
N GLU A 145 -1.16 -2.82 -28.31
CA GLU A 145 -1.83 -1.63 -28.89
C GLU A 145 -3.36 -1.73 -28.81
N GLU A 146 -3.89 -2.95 -28.85
CA GLU A 146 -5.30 -3.30 -28.67
C GLU A 146 -5.81 -3.01 -27.25
N HIS A 147 -4.90 -2.97 -26.28
CA HIS A 147 -5.18 -2.66 -24.88
C HIS A 147 -4.94 -1.19 -24.51
N ARG A 148 -4.59 -0.32 -25.48
CA ARG A 148 -4.29 1.09 -25.22
C ARG A 148 -5.45 1.82 -24.53
N MET A 149 -5.09 2.69 -23.59
CA MET A 149 -5.98 3.63 -22.96
C MET A 149 -6.17 4.84 -23.90
N ASN A 150 -7.42 5.19 -24.20
CA ASN A 150 -7.76 6.34 -25.06
C ASN A 150 -8.31 7.47 -24.17
N LEU A 151 -7.63 8.62 -24.17
CA LEU A 151 -7.92 9.79 -23.34
C LEU A 151 -8.43 10.91 -24.25
N THR A 152 -9.65 10.73 -24.75
CA THR A 152 -10.23 11.52 -25.85
C THR A 152 -10.54 12.97 -25.46
N ASP A 153 -10.77 13.23 -24.18
CA ASP A 153 -10.98 14.56 -23.59
C ASP A 153 -9.72 15.44 -23.63
N VAL A 154 -8.53 14.83 -23.69
CA VAL A 154 -7.24 15.52 -23.81
C VAL A 154 -6.45 15.15 -25.06
N GLY A 155 -7.03 14.40 -26.01
CA GLY A 155 -6.37 14.04 -27.27
C GLY A 155 -5.10 13.19 -27.11
N LEU A 156 -5.07 12.27 -26.16
CA LEU A 156 -3.91 11.40 -25.89
C LEU A 156 -4.29 9.92 -25.94
N THR A 157 -3.31 9.06 -26.24
CA THR A 157 -3.38 7.61 -26.00
C THR A 157 -2.17 7.13 -25.22
N VAL A 158 -2.37 6.09 -24.41
CA VAL A 158 -1.31 5.45 -23.61
C VAL A 158 -1.32 3.96 -23.88
N GLU A 159 -0.18 3.43 -24.28
CA GLU A 159 0.03 2.02 -24.59
C GLU A 159 1.12 1.45 -23.69
N TYR A 160 1.00 0.18 -23.32
CA TYR A 160 1.94 -0.52 -22.47
C TYR A 160 2.80 -1.44 -23.35
N LEU A 161 4.12 -1.19 -23.38
CA LEU A 161 5.05 -1.87 -24.29
C LEU A 161 5.79 -3.05 -23.63
N LYS A 162 6.33 -2.85 -22.43
CA LYS A 162 7.08 -3.89 -21.69
C LYS A 162 7.18 -3.57 -20.20
N VAL A 163 7.54 -4.57 -19.41
CA VAL A 163 7.88 -4.44 -17.98
C VAL A 163 9.17 -5.19 -17.65
N GLU A 164 9.97 -4.59 -16.77
CA GLU A 164 11.14 -5.19 -16.13
C GLU A 164 10.86 -5.28 -14.63
N GLU A 165 10.87 -6.48 -14.07
CA GLU A 165 10.57 -6.71 -12.65
C GLU A 165 11.84 -6.86 -11.81
N PHE A 166 11.79 -6.29 -10.61
CA PHE A 166 12.82 -6.39 -9.57
C PHE A 166 12.14 -6.77 -8.25
N VAL A 167 12.90 -7.17 -7.23
CA VAL A 167 12.31 -7.65 -5.96
C VAL A 167 11.49 -6.57 -5.24
N ASN A 168 11.87 -5.30 -5.40
CA ASN A 168 11.30 -4.17 -4.68
C ASN A 168 10.46 -3.20 -5.54
N PHE A 169 10.57 -3.29 -6.87
CA PHE A 169 9.94 -2.38 -7.81
C PHE A 169 9.78 -3.02 -9.20
N SER A 170 9.04 -2.34 -10.08
CA SER A 170 8.95 -2.67 -11.51
C SER A 170 9.19 -1.41 -12.34
N ILE A 171 9.73 -1.56 -13.54
CA ILE A 171 9.88 -0.48 -14.53
C ILE A 171 9.01 -0.85 -15.74
N ARG A 172 7.99 -0.05 -16.05
CA ARG A 172 7.21 -0.21 -17.30
C ARG A 172 7.68 0.79 -18.33
N THR A 173 7.77 0.37 -19.59
CA THR A 173 7.86 1.30 -20.72
C THR A 173 6.46 1.49 -21.29
N LEU A 174 6.00 2.74 -21.32
CA LEU A 174 4.71 3.13 -21.84
C LEU A 174 4.91 4.06 -23.04
N ARG A 175 4.12 3.90 -24.10
CA ARG A 175 4.10 4.84 -25.24
C ARG A 175 2.96 5.83 -25.04
N LEU A 176 3.32 7.11 -24.93
CA LEU A 176 2.39 8.23 -24.84
C LEU A 176 2.34 8.92 -26.20
N THR A 177 1.17 8.93 -26.82
CA THR A 177 0.96 9.46 -28.18
C THR A 177 -0.10 10.56 -28.16
N ASP A 178 0.20 11.66 -28.82
CA ASP A 178 -0.72 12.77 -29.01
C ASP A 178 -1.47 12.61 -30.35
N THR A 179 -2.80 12.55 -30.29
CA THR A 179 -3.63 12.14 -31.43
C THR A 179 -3.76 13.22 -32.50
N GLU A 180 -3.52 14.49 -32.15
CA GLU A 180 -3.57 15.61 -33.09
C GLU A 180 -2.25 15.74 -33.87
N SER A 181 -1.12 15.76 -33.17
CA SER A 181 0.20 15.91 -33.80
C SER A 181 0.84 14.58 -34.26
N THR A 182 0.25 13.44 -33.89
CA THR A 182 0.77 12.07 -34.09
C THR A 182 2.13 11.77 -33.46
N LYS A 183 2.68 12.72 -32.70
CA LYS A 183 3.97 12.57 -32.03
C LYS A 183 3.82 11.60 -30.86
N SER A 184 4.84 10.76 -30.67
CA SER A 184 4.89 9.77 -29.60
C SER A 184 6.18 9.88 -28.81
N ARG A 185 6.14 9.57 -27.51
CA ARG A 185 7.31 9.48 -26.62
C ARG A 185 7.20 8.24 -25.74
N GLU A 186 8.34 7.64 -25.41
CA GLU A 186 8.39 6.59 -24.39
C GLU A 186 8.51 7.22 -23.00
N ILE A 187 7.69 6.73 -22.07
CA ILE A 187 7.62 7.16 -20.67
C ILE A 187 7.96 5.96 -19.80
N LEU A 188 8.95 6.12 -18.91
CA LEU A 188 9.34 5.09 -17.95
C LEU A 188 8.52 5.23 -16.65
N GLN A 189 7.68 4.25 -16.33
CA GLN A 189 6.99 4.19 -15.03
C GLN A 189 7.77 3.30 -14.06
N PHE A 190 8.47 3.93 -13.12
CA PHE A 190 9.12 3.30 -11.98
C PHE A 190 8.10 3.11 -10.85
N HIS A 191 7.64 1.89 -10.61
CA HIS A 191 6.66 1.58 -9.57
C HIS A 191 7.31 0.80 -8.42
N TYR A 192 7.52 1.46 -7.28
CA TYR A 192 8.05 0.85 -6.05
C TYR A 192 6.95 0.06 -5.33
N THR A 193 7.04 -1.27 -5.33
CA THR A 193 5.94 -2.18 -4.94
C THR A 193 5.99 -2.60 -3.47
N THR A 194 7.13 -2.46 -2.78
CA THR A 194 7.32 -2.94 -1.40
C THR A 194 7.24 -1.84 -0.31
N TRP A 195 6.86 -0.60 -0.64
CA TRP A 195 6.75 0.52 0.33
C TRP A 195 5.37 0.54 1.05
N PRO A 196 5.30 0.37 2.38
CA PRO A 196 4.04 0.28 3.14
C PRO A 196 3.37 1.63 3.47
N ASP A 197 2.04 1.63 3.69
CA ASP A 197 1.23 2.84 3.98
C ASP A 197 1.58 3.51 5.31
N PHE A 198 1.90 4.81 5.22
CA PHE A 198 2.51 5.66 6.25
C PHE A 198 3.87 5.19 6.81
N GLY A 199 4.42 4.10 6.29
CA GLY A 199 5.71 3.56 6.71
C GLY A 199 6.90 4.00 5.84
N ILE A 200 8.00 3.28 6.03
CA ILE A 200 9.30 3.48 5.37
C ILE A 200 9.66 2.23 4.54
N PRO A 201 10.55 2.33 3.56
CA PRO A 201 11.12 1.16 2.88
C PRO A 201 11.77 0.22 3.90
N SER A 202 11.72 -1.09 3.63
CA SER A 202 12.27 -2.14 4.51
C SER A 202 13.78 -2.05 4.70
N SER A 203 14.49 -1.44 3.76
CA SER A 203 15.94 -1.22 3.81
C SER A 203 16.30 0.07 3.06
N PRO A 204 17.18 0.93 3.62
CA PRO A 204 17.77 2.03 2.88
C PRO A 204 18.50 1.59 1.61
N VAL A 205 19.08 0.39 1.59
CA VAL A 205 19.80 -0.17 0.42
C VAL A 205 18.86 -0.40 -0.75
N ALA A 206 17.68 -1.00 -0.52
CA ALA A 206 16.69 -1.23 -1.57
C ALA A 206 16.12 0.09 -2.13
N PHE A 207 15.96 1.10 -1.27
CA PHE A 207 15.60 2.45 -1.71
C PHE A 207 16.70 3.11 -2.56
N LEU A 208 17.97 3.02 -2.13
CA LEU A 208 19.10 3.60 -2.86
C LEU A 208 19.34 2.93 -4.21
N LEU A 209 19.09 1.62 -4.31
CA LEU A 209 19.14 0.89 -5.58
C LEU A 209 18.04 1.35 -6.55
N PHE A 210 16.81 1.55 -6.07
CA PHE A 210 15.73 2.14 -6.88
C PHE A 210 16.12 3.55 -7.37
N LEU A 211 16.68 4.38 -6.48
CA LEU A 211 17.20 5.70 -6.85
C LEU A 211 18.32 5.62 -7.90
N LYS A 212 19.24 4.64 -7.77
CA LYS A 212 20.30 4.36 -8.74
C LYS A 212 19.70 4.03 -10.12
N LYS A 213 18.68 3.15 -10.20
CA LYS A 213 18.01 2.84 -11.48
C LYS A 213 17.28 4.03 -12.11
N VAL A 214 16.67 4.91 -11.30
CA VAL A 214 16.08 6.17 -11.79
C VAL A 214 17.16 7.15 -12.32
N ARG A 215 18.31 7.24 -11.66
CA ARG A 215 19.45 8.04 -12.12
C ARG A 215 20.02 7.48 -13.43
N GLU A 216 20.28 6.17 -13.48
CA GLU A 216 20.85 5.45 -14.64
C GLU A 216 19.98 5.56 -15.91
N SER A 217 18.66 5.64 -15.79
CA SER A 217 17.78 5.81 -16.96
C SER A 217 17.81 7.23 -17.56
N GLY A 218 18.57 8.17 -16.96
CA GLY A 218 18.57 9.58 -17.35
C GLY A 218 17.20 10.24 -17.19
N ALA A 219 16.45 9.86 -16.16
CA ALA A 219 15.12 10.44 -15.86
C ALA A 219 15.21 11.73 -15.02
N LEU A 220 16.38 12.02 -14.44
CA LEU A 220 16.65 13.22 -13.64
C LEU A 220 17.55 14.23 -14.36
N ASP A 221 17.82 14.01 -15.65
CA ASP A 221 18.77 14.80 -16.43
C ASP A 221 18.22 16.18 -16.79
N ASP A 222 19.13 17.14 -16.97
CA ASP A 222 18.76 18.54 -17.20
C ASP A 222 18.08 18.77 -18.56
N ASN A 223 18.35 17.91 -19.54
CA ASN A 223 17.89 17.97 -20.93
C ASN A 223 16.50 17.36 -21.18
N VAL A 224 15.82 16.86 -20.13
CA VAL A 224 14.44 16.34 -20.22
C VAL A 224 13.49 17.13 -19.32
N GLY A 225 12.19 16.95 -19.48
CA GLY A 225 11.20 17.50 -18.54
C GLY A 225 11.31 16.90 -17.13
N PRO A 226 10.83 17.61 -16.10
CA PRO A 226 10.86 17.10 -14.72
C PRO A 226 10.11 15.75 -14.61
N PRO A 227 10.66 14.75 -13.90
CA PRO A 227 9.95 13.51 -13.62
C PRO A 227 8.71 13.77 -12.73
N VAL A 228 7.65 13.00 -12.96
CA VAL A 228 6.42 13.05 -12.15
C VAL A 228 6.55 12.07 -10.99
N VAL A 229 6.66 12.54 -9.76
CA VAL A 229 6.80 11.74 -8.54
C VAL A 229 5.49 11.76 -7.76
N HIS A 230 4.89 10.59 -7.53
CA HIS A 230 3.63 10.50 -6.79
C HIS A 230 3.64 9.37 -5.76
N CYS A 231 2.74 9.50 -4.79
CA CYS A 231 2.29 8.42 -3.94
C CYS A 231 0.77 8.51 -3.87
N SER A 232 0.12 8.28 -2.73
CA SER A 232 -1.32 8.59 -2.61
C SER A 232 -1.57 10.11 -2.56
N ALA A 233 -0.93 10.82 -1.62
CA ALA A 233 -1.09 12.26 -1.44
C ALA A 233 -0.02 13.12 -2.16
N GLY A 234 1.06 12.51 -2.65
CA GLY A 234 2.16 13.22 -3.30
C GLY A 234 3.06 14.02 -2.36
N ILE A 235 3.09 13.69 -1.07
CA ILE A 235 3.86 14.45 -0.06
C ILE A 235 4.73 13.59 0.87
N GLY A 236 4.23 12.46 1.39
CA GLY A 236 5.00 11.60 2.31
C GLY A 236 6.19 10.93 1.62
N ARG A 237 5.94 9.77 0.99
CA ARG A 237 6.96 8.99 0.25
C ARG A 237 7.66 9.80 -0.86
N SER A 238 6.90 10.63 -1.59
CA SER A 238 7.43 11.54 -2.62
C SER A 238 8.41 12.56 -2.03
N GLY A 239 8.11 13.12 -0.85
CA GLY A 239 9.01 14.00 -0.12
C GLY A 239 10.27 13.29 0.34
N THR A 240 10.16 12.07 0.88
CA THR A 240 11.32 11.22 1.21
C THR A 240 12.21 10.97 0.00
N PHE A 241 11.64 10.63 -1.16
CA PHE A 241 12.42 10.40 -2.38
C PHE A 241 13.20 11.64 -2.81
N CYS A 242 12.50 12.78 -2.98
CA CYS A 242 13.12 14.01 -3.45
C CYS A 242 14.13 14.60 -2.45
N LEU A 243 13.91 14.44 -1.14
CA LEU A 243 14.87 14.87 -0.12
C LEU A 243 16.18 14.07 -0.23
N VAL A 244 16.09 12.74 -0.34
CA VAL A 244 17.30 11.90 -0.39
C VAL A 244 18.08 12.13 -1.68
N ASP A 245 17.44 12.23 -2.86
CA ASP A 245 18.18 12.55 -4.09
C ASP A 245 18.87 13.92 -4.00
N CYS A 246 18.12 14.96 -3.61
CA CYS A 246 18.67 16.32 -3.48
C CYS A 246 19.84 16.37 -2.50
N CYS A 247 19.71 15.76 -1.31
CA CYS A 247 20.81 15.72 -0.34
C CYS A 247 22.03 15.01 -0.92
N LEU A 248 21.88 13.85 -1.56
CA LEU A 248 23.01 13.13 -2.16
C LEU A 248 23.70 13.96 -3.27
N VAL A 249 22.94 14.56 -4.19
CA VAL A 249 23.51 15.44 -5.23
C VAL A 249 24.25 16.64 -4.62
N LEU A 250 23.71 17.25 -3.57
CA LEU A 250 24.36 18.37 -2.87
C LEU A 250 25.63 17.91 -2.14
N ILE A 251 25.66 16.71 -1.57
CA ILE A 251 26.83 16.14 -0.92
C ILE A 251 27.93 15.87 -1.96
N GLU A 252 27.58 15.29 -3.11
CA GLU A 252 28.48 15.04 -4.24
C GLU A 252 29.12 16.33 -4.78
N ARG A 253 28.37 17.45 -4.78
CA ARG A 253 28.82 18.75 -5.32
C ARG A 253 29.51 19.67 -4.32
N GLU A 254 28.96 19.80 -3.12
CA GLU A 254 29.38 20.80 -2.13
C GLU A 254 30.22 20.20 -0.99
N GLY A 255 30.14 18.88 -0.78
CA GLY A 255 30.72 18.14 0.33
C GLY A 255 29.76 17.99 1.52
N GLU A 256 29.77 16.81 2.15
CA GLU A 256 28.84 16.42 3.24
C GLU A 256 28.71 17.45 4.37
N ASN A 257 29.83 18.06 4.77
CA ASN A 257 29.89 19.01 5.88
C ASN A 257 29.27 20.40 5.58
N LYS A 258 28.69 20.60 4.38
CA LYS A 258 27.94 21.81 4.01
C LYS A 258 26.44 21.58 3.78
N VAL A 259 25.98 20.32 3.89
CA VAL A 259 24.59 19.95 3.61
C VAL A 259 23.83 19.71 4.90
N SER A 260 22.76 20.48 5.10
CA SER A 260 21.81 20.33 6.21
C SER A 260 20.54 19.69 5.68
N VAL A 261 20.23 18.47 6.15
CA VAL A 261 19.05 17.72 5.69
C VAL A 261 17.75 18.45 6.03
N GLN A 262 17.71 19.12 7.19
CA GLN A 262 16.57 19.94 7.58
C GLN A 262 16.37 21.13 6.64
N ASP A 263 17.44 21.86 6.29
CA ASP A 263 17.31 23.06 5.45
C ASP A 263 16.94 22.71 4.00
N VAL A 264 17.42 21.58 3.46
CA VAL A 264 16.98 21.06 2.17
C VAL A 264 15.49 20.70 2.20
N LEU A 265 15.00 20.09 3.29
CA LEU A 265 13.58 19.79 3.45
C LEU A 265 12.72 21.05 3.60
N LEU A 266 13.19 22.07 4.34
CA LEU A 266 12.53 23.37 4.44
C LEU A 266 12.41 24.03 3.05
N GLU A 267 13.48 23.99 2.24
CA GLU A 267 13.50 24.54 0.90
C GLU A 267 12.55 23.80 -0.06
N LEU A 268 12.53 22.46 -0.06
CA LEU A 268 11.58 21.68 -0.86
C LEU A 268 10.12 21.96 -0.44
N ARG A 269 9.86 22.11 0.86
CA ARG A 269 8.53 22.41 1.41
C ARG A 269 7.99 23.80 1.03
N ARG A 270 8.81 24.70 0.47
CA ARG A 270 8.33 25.97 -0.10
C ARG A 270 7.45 25.73 -1.33
N PHE A 271 7.79 24.74 -2.14
CA PHE A 271 7.10 24.46 -3.40
C PHE A 271 5.87 23.56 -3.23
N ARG A 272 5.89 22.62 -2.28
CA ARG A 272 4.72 21.79 -1.94
C ARG A 272 4.68 21.54 -0.44
N MET A 273 3.52 21.77 0.18
CA MET A 273 3.37 21.61 1.63
C MET A 273 3.58 20.17 2.10
N GLY A 274 3.92 20.00 3.38
CA GLY A 274 3.81 18.71 4.07
C GLY A 274 4.72 17.58 3.57
N LEU A 275 5.76 17.86 2.77
CA LEU A 275 6.72 16.84 2.33
C LEU A 275 7.34 16.13 3.53
N ILE A 276 7.38 14.79 3.51
CA ILE A 276 7.63 13.96 4.70
C ILE A 276 6.54 14.15 5.76
N GLN A 277 5.73 13.10 5.97
CA GLN A 277 4.49 13.15 6.77
C GLN A 277 4.65 12.57 8.17
N THR A 278 5.65 11.74 8.42
CA THR A 278 5.86 11.08 9.71
C THR A 278 7.30 11.27 10.22
N VAL A 279 7.46 11.13 11.54
CA VAL A 279 8.76 11.12 12.21
C VAL A 279 9.65 10.01 11.62
N ASP A 280 9.08 8.82 11.38
CA ASP A 280 9.79 7.68 10.80
C ASP A 280 10.30 7.97 9.38
N GLN A 281 9.53 8.69 8.56
CA GLN A 281 9.97 9.08 7.21
C GLN A 281 11.14 10.07 7.26
N LEU A 282 11.18 10.99 8.25
CA LEU A 282 12.32 11.88 8.46
C LEU A 282 13.56 11.08 8.91
N TYR A 283 13.39 10.20 9.91
CA TYR A 283 14.43 9.30 10.41
C TYR A 283 15.03 8.45 9.28
N PHE A 284 14.19 7.84 8.46
CA PHE A 284 14.60 7.04 7.31
C PHE A 284 15.34 7.87 6.25
N SER A 285 14.91 9.10 5.98
CA SER A 285 15.66 9.98 5.06
C SER A 285 17.11 10.19 5.53
N TYR A 286 17.36 10.41 6.83
CA TYR A 286 18.73 10.46 7.34
C TYR A 286 19.47 9.13 7.16
N GLN A 287 18.83 7.99 7.47
CA GLN A 287 19.45 6.67 7.27
C GLN A 287 19.84 6.44 5.81
N ALA A 288 18.96 6.75 4.85
CA ALA A 288 19.23 6.62 3.42
C ALA A 288 20.32 7.59 2.93
N ILE A 289 20.38 8.81 3.45
CA ILE A 289 21.46 9.75 3.12
C ILE A 289 22.80 9.25 3.65
N ILE A 290 22.89 8.86 4.93
CA ILE A 290 24.12 8.32 5.54
C ILE A 290 24.59 7.04 4.81
N GLU A 291 23.65 6.16 4.46
CA GLU A 291 23.93 4.91 3.76
C GLU A 291 24.28 5.13 2.27
N GLY A 292 23.84 6.25 1.68
CA GLY A 292 24.29 6.72 0.37
C GLY A 292 25.69 7.34 0.40
N ILE A 293 26.01 8.15 1.40
CA ILE A 293 27.37 8.71 1.61
C ILE A 293 28.43 7.61 1.63
N LYS A 294 28.18 6.51 2.35
CA LYS A 294 29.11 5.36 2.41
C LYS A 294 29.40 4.76 1.04
N ARG A 295 28.38 4.64 0.16
CA ARG A 295 28.54 4.14 -1.21
C ARG A 295 29.28 5.12 -2.11
N LEU A 296 28.97 6.41 -2.01
CA LEU A 296 29.71 7.45 -2.73
C LEU A 296 31.21 7.44 -2.40
N ASN A 297 31.56 7.15 -1.13
CA ASN A 297 32.95 7.02 -0.69
C ASN A 297 33.59 5.67 -1.06
N ASN A 298 32.80 4.60 -1.23
CA ASN A 298 33.26 3.24 -1.55
C ASN A 298 32.57 2.68 -2.82
N PRO A 299 32.79 3.23 -4.02
CA PRO A 299 32.10 2.82 -5.24
C PRO A 299 32.41 1.38 -5.72
N ASN A 300 33.40 0.72 -5.11
CA ASN A 300 33.74 -0.68 -5.37
C ASN A 300 33.01 -1.67 -4.44
N ASP A 301 32.24 -1.19 -3.46
CA ASP A 301 31.44 -2.00 -2.50
C ASP A 301 29.97 -2.12 -2.96
N ASP A 302 29.71 -1.81 -4.23
CA ASP A 302 28.39 -1.71 -4.86
C ASP A 302 27.90 -3.07 -5.40
N ASP A 303 28.26 -4.16 -4.70
CA ASP A 303 28.04 -5.59 -5.01
C ASP A 303 26.55 -6.03 -5.05
N TYR A 304 25.62 -5.07 -5.01
CA TYR A 304 24.18 -5.28 -4.98
C TYR A 304 23.54 -4.99 -6.35
N GLU A 305 23.96 -5.72 -7.38
CA GLU A 305 23.14 -5.85 -8.58
C GLU A 305 21.92 -6.73 -8.28
N GLU A 306 20.75 -6.10 -8.09
CA GLU A 306 19.47 -6.80 -8.09
C GLU A 306 19.18 -7.23 -9.53
N VAL A 307 19.45 -8.51 -9.81
CA VAL A 307 19.14 -9.14 -11.09
C VAL A 307 17.65 -9.01 -11.36
N ALA A 308 17.28 -8.56 -12.55
CA ALA A 308 15.89 -8.52 -12.98
C ALA A 308 15.26 -9.92 -12.84
N VAL A 309 14.06 -9.98 -12.27
CA VAL A 309 13.28 -11.20 -12.18
C VAL A 309 12.76 -11.50 -13.59
N ILE A 310 13.52 -12.31 -14.33
CA ILE A 310 13.09 -12.82 -15.63
C ILE A 310 11.90 -13.73 -15.38
N GLN A 311 10.69 -13.20 -15.57
CA GLN A 311 9.55 -14.04 -15.87
C GLN A 311 9.85 -14.70 -17.22
N GLN A 312 10.16 -15.99 -17.20
CA GLN A 312 10.03 -16.80 -18.39
C GLN A 312 8.54 -16.81 -18.73
N GLN A 313 8.16 -16.10 -19.79
CA GLN A 313 6.96 -16.47 -20.51
C GLN A 313 7.24 -17.87 -21.05
N GLU A 314 6.66 -18.87 -20.39
CA GLU A 314 6.50 -20.18 -21.00
C GLU A 314 5.50 -20.00 -22.13
N ASP A 315 6.00 -19.66 -23.31
CA ASP A 315 5.26 -19.83 -24.55
C ASP A 315 4.95 -21.33 -24.66
N GLU A 316 3.69 -21.71 -24.45
CA GLU A 316 3.19 -23.09 -24.61
C GLU A 316 3.14 -23.52 -26.10
N GLU A 317 4.29 -23.46 -26.78
CA GLU A 317 4.50 -23.97 -28.14
C GLU A 317 5.73 -24.89 -28.23
N ASN A 318 5.75 -25.96 -27.42
CA ASN A 318 6.03 -27.34 -27.87
C ASN A 318 5.98 -28.31 -26.69
N GLY A 319 5.14 -29.35 -26.80
CA GLY A 319 4.95 -30.32 -25.73
C GLY A 319 5.96 -31.48 -25.75
N GLU A 320 6.70 -31.63 -24.67
CA GLU A 320 7.20 -32.95 -24.21
C GLU A 320 6.74 -33.18 -22.76
N GLN A 321 5.57 -33.80 -22.60
CA GLN A 321 5.04 -34.13 -21.28
C GLN A 321 5.85 -35.25 -20.63
N ALA A 322 6.61 -34.92 -19.59
CA ALA A 322 7.11 -35.92 -18.66
C ALA A 322 5.91 -36.57 -17.90
N PRO A 323 5.83 -37.90 -17.80
CA PRO A 323 4.68 -38.56 -17.17
C PRO A 323 4.60 -38.25 -15.67
N PRO A 324 3.39 -38.17 -15.09
CA PRO A 324 3.22 -37.87 -13.66
C PRO A 324 3.82 -38.97 -12.78
N PRO A 325 4.33 -38.64 -11.59
CA PRO A 325 4.93 -39.61 -10.69
C PRO A 325 3.89 -40.63 -10.18
N LEU A 326 4.28 -41.90 -10.17
CA LEU A 326 3.43 -43.00 -9.70
C LEU A 326 3.04 -42.84 -8.21
N PRO A 327 1.81 -43.20 -7.82
CA PRO A 327 1.41 -43.21 -6.42
C PRO A 327 2.20 -44.26 -5.61
N PRO A 328 2.41 -44.06 -4.30
CA PRO A 328 3.16 -45.00 -3.46
C PRO A 328 2.46 -46.37 -3.37
N PRO A 329 3.22 -47.47 -3.25
CA PRO A 329 2.66 -48.82 -3.30
C PRO A 329 1.73 -49.11 -2.11
N ARG A 330 0.53 -49.59 -2.40
CA ARG A 330 -0.39 -50.14 -1.39
C ARG A 330 0.18 -51.44 -0.84
N VAL A 331 0.31 -51.52 0.49
CA VAL A 331 0.61 -52.77 1.19
C VAL A 331 -0.69 -53.47 1.59
N ASP A 332 -1.24 -54.24 0.66
CA ASP A 332 -2.36 -55.14 0.96
C ASP A 332 -1.88 -56.43 1.62
N SER A 333 -2.50 -56.81 2.74
CA SER A 333 -2.52 -58.19 3.26
C SER A 333 -3.73 -58.40 4.16
N LEU A 334 -4.87 -58.66 3.52
CA LEU A 334 -6.03 -59.31 4.13
C LEU A 334 -5.61 -60.64 4.80
N HIS A 335 -6.17 -60.95 5.98
CA HIS A 335 -6.55 -62.30 6.38
C HIS A 335 -7.77 -62.22 7.31
N SER A 336 -8.72 -63.15 7.16
CA SER A 336 -10.01 -63.12 7.85
C SER A 336 -10.17 -64.24 8.89
N GLY A 337 -11.06 -64.02 9.86
CA GLY A 337 -11.81 -65.08 10.54
C GLY A 337 -11.27 -65.59 11.89
N GLY A 338 -12.01 -65.33 12.97
CA GLY A 338 -11.75 -65.92 14.29
C GLY A 338 -12.54 -65.30 15.45
N THR A 339 -13.80 -65.67 15.63
CA THR A 339 -14.59 -65.48 16.87
C THR A 339 -14.14 -66.47 17.96
N PRO A 340 -14.29 -66.22 19.29
CA PRO A 340 -15.58 -65.89 19.91
C PRO A 340 -15.63 -65.00 21.19
N ALA A 341 -16.89 -64.73 21.61
CA ALA A 341 -17.39 -64.42 22.96
C ALA A 341 -17.58 -62.95 23.42
N LYS A 342 -18.77 -62.73 24.00
CA LYS A 342 -19.38 -61.56 24.68
C LYS A 342 -18.79 -61.34 26.11
N PRO A 343 -19.12 -60.28 26.90
CA PRO A 343 -20.34 -59.42 26.84
C PRO A 343 -20.20 -57.88 27.03
N LEU A 344 -21.30 -57.15 26.77
CA LEU A 344 -21.56 -55.79 27.30
C LEU A 344 -21.92 -55.83 28.80
N PRO A 345 -21.64 -54.78 29.60
CA PRO A 345 -22.59 -53.66 29.85
C PRO A 345 -21.86 -52.28 29.97
N SER A 346 -22.45 -51.10 30.21
CA SER A 346 -23.84 -50.60 30.39
C SER A 346 -23.86 -49.07 30.18
N VAL A 347 -24.98 -48.54 29.69
CA VAL A 347 -25.37 -47.12 29.86
C VAL A 347 -26.16 -46.98 31.18
N PRO A 348 -26.04 -45.87 31.91
CA PRO A 348 -27.16 -45.30 32.67
C PRO A 348 -27.58 -43.93 32.13
N ALA A 349 -28.88 -43.69 32.11
CA ALA A 349 -29.49 -42.41 31.77
C ALA A 349 -29.74 -41.56 33.04
N ASP A 350 -30.35 -40.40 32.80
CA ASP A 350 -30.76 -39.34 33.74
C ASP A 350 -31.43 -39.80 35.04
N ASP A 351 -31.30 -38.98 36.09
CA ASP A 351 -32.43 -38.67 36.99
C ASP A 351 -32.30 -37.26 37.60
N ASN A 352 -33.44 -36.68 37.97
CA ASN A 352 -33.59 -35.35 38.60
C ASN A 352 -33.49 -35.42 40.13
N GLY A 353 -33.33 -34.27 40.79
CA GLY A 353 -33.48 -34.13 42.24
C GLY A 353 -33.37 -32.68 42.71
N GLU A 354 -34.42 -32.16 43.34
CA GLU A 354 -34.58 -30.76 43.77
C GLU A 354 -34.07 -30.49 45.22
N ASP A 355 -34.49 -29.35 45.78
CA ASP A 355 -34.36 -28.83 47.17
C ASP A 355 -33.03 -28.16 47.59
N ALA A 356 -33.03 -27.06 48.39
CA ALA A 356 -34.06 -26.06 48.71
C ALA A 356 -33.40 -24.82 49.39
N LEU A 357 -34.11 -23.68 49.43
CA LEU A 357 -33.70 -22.44 50.12
C LEU A 357 -34.16 -22.39 51.60
N PRO A 358 -33.66 -21.41 52.38
CA PRO A 358 -34.58 -20.48 53.08
C PRO A 358 -34.12 -19.00 52.96
N VAL A 359 -34.95 -18.01 52.56
CA VAL A 359 -36.15 -17.37 53.18
C VAL A 359 -35.85 -16.21 54.15
N ASN A 360 -36.12 -14.98 53.68
CA ASN A 360 -36.81 -13.84 54.33
C ASN A 360 -36.59 -12.55 53.48
N GLY A 361 -37.52 -11.62 53.24
CA GLY A 361 -38.97 -11.57 53.54
C GLY A 361 -39.46 -10.11 53.72
N ASN A 362 -40.46 -9.67 52.92
CA ASN A 362 -41.55 -8.69 53.23
C ASN A 362 -42.12 -7.93 52.00
N ASN A 363 -43.44 -8.05 51.78
CA ASN A 363 -44.50 -7.05 51.45
C ASN A 363 -44.22 -5.92 50.41
N ALA A 364 -45.13 -5.40 49.55
CA ALA A 364 -46.60 -5.50 49.30
C ALA A 364 -46.94 -4.63 48.05
N ASP A 365 -48.10 -4.59 47.36
CA ASP A 365 -49.33 -5.41 47.24
C ASP A 365 -50.19 -4.87 46.04
N GLY A 366 -51.16 -5.63 45.50
CA GLY A 366 -52.09 -5.28 44.39
C GLY A 366 -51.54 -5.51 42.97
N GLY A 367 -52.16 -6.25 42.02
CA GLY A 367 -53.58 -6.45 41.69
C GLY A 367 -53.90 -5.64 40.41
N VAL A 368 -54.37 -6.17 39.28
CA VAL A 368 -55.52 -7.08 39.02
C VAL A 368 -55.36 -7.83 37.67
N GLU A 369 -55.97 -9.02 37.55
CA GLU A 369 -55.97 -9.87 36.34
C GLU A 369 -57.03 -9.50 35.26
N ASN A 370 -56.79 -10.01 34.04
CA ASN A 370 -57.71 -10.53 32.99
C ASN A 370 -57.22 -10.07 31.60
N GLY A 371 -57.11 -10.89 30.55
CA GLY A 371 -57.48 -12.30 30.37
C GLY A 371 -58.10 -12.50 28.97
N ILE A 372 -57.76 -13.60 28.27
CA ILE A 372 -58.23 -13.95 26.89
C ILE A 372 -57.59 -13.06 25.79
N GLY A 373 -57.18 -13.54 24.61
CA GLY A 373 -57.08 -14.93 24.13
C GLY A 373 -57.21 -15.08 22.60
N ASN A 374 -56.06 -15.15 21.92
CA ASN A 374 -55.77 -15.95 20.71
C ASN A 374 -56.33 -15.58 19.29
N VAL A 375 -55.61 -16.10 18.27
CA VAL A 375 -55.90 -16.36 16.83
C VAL A 375 -55.98 -15.24 15.74
N ASP A 376 -54.93 -15.23 14.90
CA ASP A 376 -54.83 -15.16 13.41
C ASP A 376 -55.52 -14.10 12.49
N ARG A 377 -54.66 -13.29 11.81
CA ARG A 377 -54.63 -12.83 10.38
C ARG A 377 -55.86 -12.10 9.77
N PRO A 378 -55.76 -11.41 8.58
CA PRO A 378 -54.60 -11.18 7.67
C PRO A 378 -54.31 -9.69 7.30
N LEU A 379 -53.25 -9.44 6.51
CA LEU A 379 -52.93 -8.15 5.83
C LEU A 379 -53.82 -7.93 4.58
N PRO A 380 -54.21 -6.68 4.27
CA PRO A 380 -53.74 -5.97 3.04
C PRO A 380 -53.75 -4.40 3.17
N PRO A 381 -53.61 -3.58 2.11
CA PRO A 381 -52.52 -3.45 1.12
C PRO A 381 -51.98 -1.99 0.97
N LEU A 382 -50.95 -1.80 0.14
CA LEU A 382 -50.39 -0.48 -0.27
C LEU A 382 -51.22 0.25 -1.36
N PRO A 383 -51.26 1.60 -1.38
CA PRO A 383 -51.58 2.43 -2.55
C PRO A 383 -50.35 3.13 -3.18
N ARG A 384 -50.51 3.68 -4.40
CA ARG A 384 -49.46 4.33 -5.24
C ARG A 384 -49.75 5.82 -5.53
N ASP A 385 -48.69 6.55 -5.91
CA ASP A 385 -48.58 7.72 -6.82
C ASP A 385 -49.52 8.95 -6.71
N ASN A 386 -48.93 10.16 -6.62
CA ASN A 386 -48.92 11.16 -7.72
C ASN A 386 -48.20 12.51 -7.41
N SER A 387 -47.17 12.81 -8.22
CA SER A 387 -46.83 14.06 -8.95
C SER A 387 -47.29 15.50 -8.55
N LEU A 388 -46.37 16.47 -8.76
CA LEU A 388 -46.51 17.96 -8.96
C LEU A 388 -46.77 18.81 -7.67
N GLU A 389 -46.35 20.09 -7.51
CA GLU A 389 -45.77 21.12 -8.41
C GLU A 389 -44.88 22.16 -7.64
N LYS A 390 -44.35 23.21 -8.32
CA LYS A 390 -43.37 24.23 -7.81
C LYS A 390 -43.99 25.44 -7.07
N VAL A 391 -43.25 26.09 -6.14
CA VAL A 391 -43.22 27.57 -5.90
C VAL A 391 -41.81 28.01 -5.43
N ASP A 392 -41.55 29.32 -5.46
CA ASP A 392 -40.25 30.03 -5.47
C ASP A 392 -39.78 30.69 -4.13
N GLU A 393 -38.52 31.16 -4.15
CA GLU A 393 -37.90 32.29 -3.42
C GLU A 393 -37.82 32.41 -1.86
N SER A 394 -36.56 32.39 -1.38
CA SER A 394 -35.85 33.49 -0.65
C SER A 394 -35.50 33.41 0.86
N GLN A 395 -34.19 33.64 1.09
CA GLN A 395 -33.50 34.33 2.20
C GLN A 395 -33.25 33.71 3.61
N SER A 396 -31.96 33.84 3.97
CA SER A 396 -31.35 34.15 5.28
C SER A 396 -31.16 33.09 6.39
N ASP A 397 -29.90 33.08 6.85
CA ASP A 397 -29.38 32.91 8.22
C ASP A 397 -29.26 31.53 8.88
N HIS A 398 -27.99 31.11 8.96
CA HIS A 398 -27.18 30.73 10.15
C HIS A 398 -27.63 29.60 11.11
N ASP A 399 -26.58 28.97 11.67
CA ASP A 399 -26.57 27.94 12.72
C ASP A 399 -27.10 26.55 12.29
N SER A 400 -26.26 25.50 12.27
CA SER A 400 -25.59 24.78 13.39
C SER A 400 -26.40 23.54 13.78
N LEU A 401 -25.72 22.52 14.31
CA LEU A 401 -26.27 21.20 14.71
C LEU A 401 -26.61 20.28 13.52
N GLU A 402 -26.55 18.95 13.60
CA GLU A 402 -25.77 18.01 14.43
C GLU A 402 -25.74 16.67 13.64
N ASP A 403 -24.67 15.88 13.75
CA ASP A 403 -24.52 14.62 12.97
C ASP A 403 -25.17 13.43 13.69
N GLU A 404 -26.31 12.96 13.15
CA GLU A 404 -27.04 11.70 13.43
C GLU A 404 -27.54 11.18 12.05
N ASP A 405 -27.47 9.92 11.61
CA ASP A 405 -27.22 8.61 12.27
C ASP A 405 -26.66 7.54 11.28
N GLU A 406 -26.32 6.37 11.85
CA GLU A 406 -26.45 4.96 11.38
C GLU A 406 -26.64 4.57 9.88
N ASP A 407 -26.16 3.43 9.35
CA ASP A 407 -25.31 2.35 9.93
C ASP A 407 -24.03 2.09 9.07
N GLU A 408 -23.77 1.04 8.28
CA GLU A 408 -24.44 -0.22 7.87
C GLU A 408 -23.37 -1.34 7.74
N LEU A 409 -23.68 -2.59 8.12
CA LEU A 409 -22.84 -3.77 7.89
C LEU A 409 -23.56 -4.81 7.01
N ALA A 410 -23.05 -5.02 5.80
CA ALA A 410 -23.43 -6.14 4.94
C ALA A 410 -22.40 -7.29 5.05
N GLU A 411 -22.86 -8.42 5.56
CA GLU A 411 -22.21 -9.73 5.44
C GLU A 411 -22.70 -10.40 4.15
N ASP A 412 -21.80 -10.92 3.32
CA ASP A 412 -22.14 -11.82 2.22
C ASP A 412 -21.19 -13.03 2.26
N GLU A 413 -21.74 -14.20 2.62
CA GLU A 413 -21.14 -15.50 2.34
C GLU A 413 -21.80 -16.09 1.08
N ALA A 414 -20.99 -16.70 0.21
CA ALA A 414 -21.45 -17.61 -0.83
C ALA A 414 -20.32 -18.59 -1.17
N ASP A 415 -20.45 -19.82 -0.65
CA ASP A 415 -19.77 -20.99 -1.21
C ASP A 415 -20.43 -21.37 -2.54
N GLU A 416 -19.67 -21.91 -3.50
CA GLU A 416 -20.20 -22.85 -4.50
C GLU A 416 -19.04 -23.65 -5.13
N ASP A 417 -18.92 -24.92 -4.70
CA ASP A 417 -18.14 -25.96 -5.37
C ASP A 417 -19.00 -26.59 -6.48
N GLU A 418 -18.49 -26.78 -7.70
CA GLU A 418 -18.99 -27.83 -8.61
C GLU A 418 -17.85 -28.55 -9.36
N ASP A 419 -17.94 -29.87 -9.36
CA ASP A 419 -16.96 -30.82 -9.91
C ASP A 419 -17.27 -31.24 -11.36
N ALA A 420 -16.19 -31.67 -12.03
CA ALA A 420 -16.06 -32.39 -13.30
C ALA A 420 -17.28 -33.09 -13.98
N GLU A 421 -17.29 -33.03 -15.32
CA GLU A 421 -17.74 -34.16 -16.16
C GLU A 421 -16.67 -34.58 -17.19
N MET A 422 -16.43 -35.89 -17.31
CA MET A 422 -15.62 -36.50 -18.37
C MET A 422 -16.46 -36.82 -19.60
N ARG A 423 -15.83 -36.91 -20.78
CA ARG A 423 -16.37 -37.67 -21.94
C ARG A 423 -15.28 -38.44 -22.65
N ASP A 424 -15.54 -39.73 -22.83
CA ASP A 424 -14.76 -40.68 -23.64
C ASP A 424 -15.13 -40.57 -25.13
N ASP A 425 -14.15 -40.81 -26.03
CA ASP A 425 -14.28 -41.61 -27.28
C ASP A 425 -12.85 -41.79 -27.86
N ASP A 426 -12.24 -42.98 -27.77
CA ASP A 426 -12.08 -44.00 -28.84
C ASP A 426 -11.45 -43.53 -30.17
N GLY A 427 -10.52 -44.31 -30.76
CA GLY A 427 -9.72 -43.78 -31.88
C GLY A 427 -8.61 -44.55 -32.60
N THR A 428 -8.46 -45.88 -32.47
CA THR A 428 -7.77 -46.76 -33.46
C THR A 428 -6.21 -46.74 -33.61
N GLU A 429 -5.63 -47.94 -33.77
CA GLU A 429 -4.21 -48.26 -33.98
C GLU A 429 -3.67 -48.02 -35.41
N LYS A 430 -2.34 -47.80 -35.59
CA LYS A 430 -1.43 -48.75 -36.31
C LYS A 430 0.05 -48.30 -36.53
N ASN A 431 0.96 -49.19 -36.10
CA ASN A 431 2.19 -49.69 -36.76
C ASN A 431 3.29 -48.79 -37.39
N GLY A 432 4.55 -49.06 -36.98
CA GLY A 432 5.77 -48.86 -37.80
C GLY A 432 7.00 -48.43 -36.96
N LEU A 433 7.76 -49.33 -36.32
CA LEU A 433 8.93 -50.10 -36.82
C LEU A 433 10.21 -49.30 -37.13
N ASP A 434 11.26 -49.59 -36.33
CA ASP A 434 12.71 -49.53 -36.60
C ASP A 434 13.35 -48.15 -36.98
N ASN A 435 14.62 -47.83 -36.64
CA ASN A 435 15.74 -48.73 -36.35
C ASN A 435 16.85 -48.13 -35.44
N SER A 436 17.78 -49.00 -35.05
CA SER A 436 18.88 -48.92 -34.07
C SER A 436 20.09 -47.99 -34.32
N ASN A 437 20.93 -47.88 -33.27
CA ASN A 437 22.36 -47.47 -33.17
C ASN A 437 22.64 -45.96 -32.94
N ASP A 438 23.67 -45.54 -32.16
CA ASP A 438 24.86 -46.26 -31.67
C ASP A 438 25.49 -45.74 -30.34
N SER A 439 26.27 -46.59 -29.69
CA SER A 439 27.50 -46.34 -28.89
C SER A 439 27.55 -45.27 -27.75
N PHE A 440 27.43 -45.77 -26.52
CA PHE A 440 28.41 -45.63 -25.40
C PHE A 440 29.38 -44.41 -25.33
N LYS A 441 29.27 -43.61 -24.25
CA LYS A 441 30.41 -42.97 -23.55
C LYS A 441 30.19 -42.79 -22.04
N SER A 442 31.12 -43.34 -21.25
CA SER A 442 31.56 -42.96 -19.88
C SER A 442 30.54 -42.81 -18.73
N ASP A 443 30.56 -43.78 -17.81
CA ASP A 443 29.75 -43.85 -16.57
C ASP A 443 30.17 -42.89 -15.43
N GLU A 444 31.15 -42.00 -15.62
CA GLU A 444 31.67 -41.13 -14.53
C GLU A 444 30.85 -39.85 -14.27
N ASN A 445 29.84 -39.53 -15.09
CA ASN A 445 29.05 -38.29 -14.98
C ASN A 445 27.68 -38.43 -14.27
N ILE A 446 27.25 -39.65 -13.91
CA ILE A 446 25.90 -39.86 -13.36
C ILE A 446 25.83 -39.53 -11.86
N ASP A 447 26.87 -39.88 -11.10
CA ASP A 447 26.90 -39.79 -9.62
C ASP A 447 26.79 -38.32 -9.12
N ASN A 448 27.59 -37.43 -9.72
CA ASN A 448 27.65 -36.01 -9.36
C ASN A 448 26.29 -35.28 -9.56
N SER A 449 25.49 -35.73 -10.52
CA SER A 449 24.14 -35.17 -10.78
C SER A 449 23.12 -35.51 -9.68
N GLN A 450 23.24 -36.69 -9.07
CA GLN A 450 22.34 -37.14 -8.01
C GLN A 450 22.68 -36.47 -6.68
N GLU A 451 23.97 -36.31 -6.37
CA GLU A 451 24.41 -35.59 -5.17
C GLU A 451 23.98 -34.11 -5.19
N GLU A 452 24.12 -33.43 -6.34
CA GLU A 452 23.58 -32.08 -6.53
C GLU A 452 22.05 -32.01 -6.35
N ALA A 453 21.31 -32.96 -6.91
CA ALA A 453 19.85 -33.00 -6.78
C ALA A 453 19.41 -33.19 -5.31
N LEU A 454 20.12 -34.02 -4.55
CA LEU A 454 19.88 -34.22 -3.12
C LEU A 454 20.24 -32.97 -2.29
N LEU A 455 21.33 -32.28 -2.62
CA LEU A 455 21.71 -30.99 -2.01
C LEU A 455 20.67 -29.90 -2.28
N ARG A 456 20.15 -29.81 -3.51
CA ARG A 456 19.08 -28.87 -3.89
C ARG A 456 17.78 -29.17 -3.13
N ARG A 457 17.41 -30.46 -2.99
CA ARG A 457 16.24 -30.90 -2.17
C ARG A 457 16.41 -30.54 -0.70
N ARG A 458 17.58 -30.82 -0.09
CA ARG A 458 17.86 -30.47 1.32
C ARG A 458 17.76 -28.96 1.57
N LYS A 459 18.36 -28.13 0.71
CA LYS A 459 18.24 -26.66 0.79
C LYS A 459 16.80 -26.16 0.62
N ARG A 460 15.95 -26.84 -0.15
CA ARG A 460 14.52 -26.51 -0.28
C ARG A 460 13.75 -26.87 1.00
N GLN A 461 14.04 -28.02 1.60
CA GLN A 461 13.49 -28.46 2.89
C GLN A 461 13.82 -27.45 4.00
N GLU A 462 15.11 -27.12 4.16
CA GLU A 462 15.60 -26.17 5.17
C GLU A 462 14.92 -24.78 5.04
N ARG A 463 14.70 -24.31 3.80
CA ARG A 463 13.97 -23.05 3.53
C ARG A 463 12.49 -23.13 3.91
N GLN A 464 11.84 -24.27 3.65
CA GLN A 464 10.44 -24.50 4.02
C GLN A 464 10.27 -24.58 5.55
N ASP A 465 11.16 -25.30 6.24
CA ASP A 465 11.14 -25.43 7.70
C ASP A 465 11.38 -24.07 8.40
N ALA A 466 12.37 -23.30 7.92
CA ALA A 466 12.64 -21.94 8.43
C ALA A 466 11.49 -20.96 8.17
N MET A 467 10.77 -21.09 7.05
CA MET A 467 9.56 -20.32 6.78
C MET A 467 8.41 -20.73 7.72
N ALA A 468 8.20 -22.03 7.92
CA ALA A 468 7.19 -22.56 8.83
C ALA A 468 7.45 -22.20 10.30
N GLU A 469 8.71 -22.04 10.70
CA GLU A 469 9.08 -21.52 12.03
C GLU A 469 8.77 -20.03 12.16
N LYS A 470 9.15 -19.19 11.18
CA LYS A 470 8.78 -17.76 11.16
C LYS A 470 7.26 -17.54 11.21
N VAL A 471 6.47 -18.33 10.48
CA VAL A 471 5.00 -18.26 10.52
C VAL A 471 4.46 -18.62 11.91
N ARG A 472 5.03 -19.62 12.59
CA ARG A 472 4.69 -19.96 13.98
C ARG A 472 5.05 -18.82 14.95
N GLU A 473 6.20 -18.18 14.77
CA GLU A 473 6.62 -17.04 15.61
C GLU A 473 5.68 -15.82 15.41
N ILE A 474 5.30 -15.52 14.17
CA ILE A 474 4.34 -14.45 13.85
C ILE A 474 2.98 -14.72 14.50
N LYS A 475 2.43 -15.93 14.34
CA LYS A 475 1.16 -16.32 15.00
C LYS A 475 1.24 -16.21 16.52
N ARG A 476 2.39 -16.56 17.12
CA ARG A 476 2.61 -16.39 18.57
C ARG A 476 2.62 -14.91 18.99
N LYS A 477 3.26 -14.04 18.21
CA LYS A 477 3.29 -12.58 18.46
C LYS A 477 1.91 -11.94 18.29
N GLN A 478 1.12 -12.36 17.30
CA GLN A 478 -0.27 -11.92 17.13
C GLN A 478 -1.13 -12.29 18.34
N LYS A 479 -1.10 -13.56 18.77
CA LYS A 479 -1.85 -14.01 19.95
C LYS A 479 -1.48 -13.25 21.24
N MET A 480 -0.18 -12.99 21.47
CA MET A 480 0.27 -12.18 22.60
C MET A 480 -0.18 -10.70 22.51
N SER A 481 -0.30 -10.16 21.30
CA SER A 481 -0.84 -8.80 21.07
C SER A 481 -2.33 -8.75 21.42
N GLU A 482 -3.10 -9.71 20.90
CA GLU A 482 -4.55 -9.86 21.12
C GLU A 482 -4.88 -10.05 22.61
N GLU A 483 -4.16 -10.90 23.33
CA GLU A 483 -4.34 -11.10 24.79
C GLU A 483 -4.01 -9.84 25.61
N SER A 484 -3.17 -8.92 25.09
CA SER A 484 -2.81 -7.66 25.76
C SER A 484 -3.80 -6.51 25.54
N SER A 485 -4.54 -6.55 24.42
CA SER A 485 -5.46 -5.52 23.95
C SER A 485 -6.68 -5.25 24.87
N PRO A 486 -7.47 -6.26 25.31
CA PRO A 486 -8.72 -6.01 26.03
C PRO A 486 -8.50 -5.39 27.42
N LYS A 487 -7.40 -5.74 28.09
CA LYS A 487 -7.05 -5.19 29.41
C LYS A 487 -6.73 -3.69 29.34
N LYS A 488 -6.02 -3.25 28.28
CA LYS A 488 -5.69 -1.83 28.07
C LYS A 488 -6.93 -1.00 27.69
N ARG A 489 -7.78 -1.51 26.79
CA ARG A 489 -9.03 -0.83 26.40
C ARG A 489 -9.96 -0.61 27.60
N ARG A 490 -10.15 -1.63 28.46
CA ARG A 490 -11.03 -1.54 29.63
C ARG A 490 -10.51 -0.52 30.66
N SER A 491 -9.20 -0.43 30.85
CA SER A 491 -8.58 0.59 31.73
C SER A 491 -8.79 2.01 31.21
N LEU A 492 -8.65 2.23 29.89
CA LEU A 492 -8.78 3.55 29.28
C LEU A 492 -10.22 4.10 29.35
N MET A 493 -11.22 3.24 29.09
CA MET A 493 -12.63 3.63 29.17
C MET A 493 -13.04 4.05 30.59
N ILE A 494 -12.53 3.37 31.63
CA ILE A 494 -12.79 3.73 33.03
C ILE A 494 -12.19 5.11 33.36
N THR A 495 -10.97 5.42 32.89
CA THR A 495 -10.35 6.73 33.12
C THR A 495 -11.08 7.87 32.39
N ILE A 496 -11.60 7.62 31.18
CA ILE A 496 -12.38 8.62 30.44
C ILE A 496 -13.73 8.88 31.14
N ALA A 497 -14.45 7.82 31.52
CA ALA A 497 -15.73 7.94 32.23
C ALA A 497 -15.60 8.71 33.56
N ALA A 498 -14.54 8.43 34.35
CA ALA A 498 -14.26 9.16 35.58
C ALA A 498 -13.96 10.65 35.34
N GLY A 499 -13.23 10.97 34.27
CA GLY A 499 -12.94 12.36 33.87
C GLY A 499 -14.19 13.15 33.46
N VAL A 500 -15.09 12.52 32.69
CA VAL A 500 -16.36 13.15 32.28
C VAL A 500 -17.25 13.43 33.49
N ILE A 501 -17.39 12.46 34.42
CA ILE A 501 -18.20 12.64 35.64
C ILE A 501 -17.64 13.79 36.50
N LEU A 502 -16.32 13.87 36.69
CA LEU A 502 -15.67 14.99 37.40
C LEU A 502 -15.92 16.34 36.69
N GLY A 503 -15.83 16.39 35.37
CA GLY A 503 -16.13 17.58 34.57
C GLY A 503 -17.56 18.08 34.79
N VAL A 504 -18.55 17.18 34.69
CA VAL A 504 -19.97 17.50 34.92
C VAL A 504 -20.23 17.98 36.34
N ILE A 505 -19.60 17.37 37.36
CA ILE A 505 -19.71 17.82 38.75
C ILE A 505 -19.12 19.22 38.93
N CYS A 506 -17.95 19.51 38.34
CA CYS A 506 -17.33 20.83 38.40
C CYS A 506 -18.17 21.91 37.70
N VAL A 507 -18.75 21.61 36.54
CA VAL A 507 -19.65 22.54 35.83
C VAL A 507 -20.94 22.78 36.63
N TYR A 508 -21.57 21.72 37.16
CA TYR A 508 -22.76 21.85 38.01
C TYR A 508 -22.48 22.64 39.30
N ALA A 509 -21.33 22.43 39.93
CA ALA A 509 -20.92 23.20 41.10
C ALA A 509 -20.69 24.68 40.74
N TYR A 510 -20.02 24.96 39.63
CA TYR A 510 -19.79 26.34 39.16
C TYR A 510 -21.13 27.07 38.94
N VAL A 511 -22.03 26.51 38.12
CA VAL A 511 -23.35 27.08 37.78
C VAL A 511 -24.27 27.25 39.01
N LYS A 512 -24.01 26.55 40.12
CA LYS A 512 -24.82 26.64 41.35
C LYS A 512 -24.25 27.60 42.40
N PHE A 513 -23.00 28.04 42.25
CA PHE A 513 -22.30 28.92 43.21
C PHE A 513 -21.83 30.26 42.60
N THR A 514 -22.14 30.52 41.33
CA THR A 514 -22.08 31.84 40.68
C THR A 514 -23.48 32.35 40.36
#